data_AF-A0A8T5KNA8-F1
#
_entry.id   AF-A0A8T5KNA8-F1
#
_cell.length_a   1.000
_cell.length_b   1.000
_cell.length_c   1.000
_cell.angle_alpha   90.00
_cell.angle_beta   90.00
_cell.angle_gamma   90.00
#
_symmetry.space_group_name_H-M   'P 1'
#
loop_
_entity.id
_entity.type
_entity.pdbx_description
1 polymer ?
#
loop_
_entity_poly.entity_id
_entity_poly.type
_entity_poly.pdbx_seq_one_letter_code
_entity_poly.pdbx_strand_id
1 'polypeptide(L)'
;MSVTPSRGLYLYLRTLDIAMDDEIVTDDEASILHVLANALGVSPGSTAECLAIVRGDEKNPFDDLEENYSGHHLGDVTTYQSALIAALDDEVITEDEWSMLEVLRNLIGLQPDQHGMIEEAIRQMADVDTNGTRRIERLNRFNTVCPFN
;
A
#
# COMPACT_ATOMS: atom_id res chain seq x y z
N MET A 1 22.82 3.09 9.92
CA MET A 1 22.41 4.46 10.29
C MET A 1 20.93 4.31 10.57
N SER A 2 20.46 4.62 11.78
CA SER A 2 19.06 4.42 12.13
C SER A 2 18.12 5.24 11.23
N VAL A 3 17.07 4.62 10.69
CA VAL A 3 15.98 5.29 9.99
C VAL A 3 15.36 6.39 10.85
N THR A 4 15.19 7.58 10.28
CA THR A 4 14.54 8.71 10.98
C THR A 4 13.03 8.50 11.01
N PRO A 5 12.37 8.58 12.19
CA PRO A 5 10.91 8.51 12.29
C PRO A 5 10.26 9.56 11.38
N SER A 6 9.32 9.11 10.56
CA SER A 6 8.48 9.97 9.72
C SER A 6 7.15 9.29 9.46
N ARG A 7 6.12 10.07 9.11
CA ARG A 7 4.82 9.50 8.75
C ARG A 7 4.90 8.50 7.59
N GLY A 8 5.70 8.82 6.57
CA GLY A 8 5.88 7.94 5.42
C GLY A 8 6.49 6.60 5.82
N LEU A 9 7.53 6.63 6.65
CA LEU A 9 8.13 5.43 7.21
C LEU A 9 7.15 4.63 8.07
N TYR A 10 6.33 5.30 8.89
CA TYR A 10 5.33 4.64 9.72
C TYR A 10 4.32 3.85 8.88
N LEU A 11 3.73 4.49 7.87
CA LEU A 11 2.77 3.84 6.97
C LEU A 11 3.41 2.68 6.23
N TYR A 12 4.63 2.87 5.73
CA TYR A 12 5.37 1.82 5.03
C TYR A 12 5.66 0.61 5.92
N LEU A 13 6.17 0.81 7.14
CA LEU A 13 6.46 -0.28 8.07
C LEU A 13 5.21 -1.08 8.45
N ARG A 14 4.08 -0.40 8.65
CA ARG A 14 2.82 -1.09 8.96
C ARG A 14 2.30 -1.94 7.81
N THR A 15 2.47 -1.48 6.57
CA THR A 15 2.10 -2.28 5.40
C THR A 15 3.10 -3.41 5.15
N LEU A 16 4.40 -3.18 5.39
CA LEU A 16 5.44 -4.20 5.29
C LEU A 16 5.28 -5.31 6.33
N ASP A 17 4.79 -5.00 7.52
CA ASP A 17 4.47 -5.97 8.58
C ASP A 17 3.47 -7.03 8.09
N ILE A 18 2.46 -6.60 7.33
CA ILE A 18 1.47 -7.50 6.72
C ILE A 18 2.10 -8.36 5.63
N ALA A 19 2.90 -7.76 4.73
CA ALA A 19 3.59 -8.49 3.68
C ALA A 19 4.64 -9.50 4.21
N MET A 20 4.96 -9.44 5.50
CA MET A 20 5.92 -10.32 6.16
C MET A 20 5.25 -11.33 7.09
N ASP A 21 3.91 -11.37 7.17
CA ASP A 21 3.17 -12.25 8.10
C ASP A 21 3.44 -13.73 7.82
N ASP A 22 3.65 -14.10 6.55
CA ASP A 22 4.00 -15.46 6.11
C ASP A 22 5.52 -15.69 5.97
N GLU A 23 6.34 -14.72 6.40
CA GLU A 23 7.80 -14.65 6.27
C GLU A 23 8.36 -14.54 4.83
N ILE A 24 7.51 -14.40 3.80
CA ILE A 24 7.92 -14.40 2.39
C ILE A 24 7.27 -13.23 1.63
N VAL A 25 8.09 -12.26 1.20
CA VAL A 25 7.61 -11.22 0.28
C VAL A 25 7.63 -11.75 -1.15
N THR A 26 6.45 -11.82 -1.79
CA THR A 26 6.31 -12.21 -3.20
C THR A 26 6.67 -11.07 -4.17
N ASP A 27 6.85 -11.38 -5.46
CA ASP A 27 7.18 -10.35 -6.48
C ASP A 27 6.05 -9.31 -6.63
N ASP A 28 4.80 -9.72 -6.43
CA ASP A 28 3.61 -8.88 -6.56
C ASP A 28 3.51 -7.93 -5.34
N GLU A 29 3.67 -8.45 -4.11
CA GLU A 29 3.79 -7.63 -2.89
C GLU A 29 4.98 -6.66 -2.95
N ALA A 30 6.12 -7.12 -3.47
CA ALA A 30 7.31 -6.28 -3.66
C ALA A 30 7.03 -5.11 -4.60
N SER A 31 6.18 -5.31 -5.62
CA SER A 31 5.76 -4.26 -6.55
C SER A 31 4.91 -3.19 -5.86
N ILE A 32 3.95 -3.60 -5.03
CA ILE A 32 3.16 -2.67 -4.20
C ILE A 32 4.05 -1.92 -3.20
N LEU A 33 4.91 -2.65 -2.48
CA LEU A 33 5.85 -2.07 -1.52
C LEU A 33 6.81 -1.08 -2.19
N HIS A 34 7.27 -1.37 -3.40
CA HIS A 34 8.13 -0.46 -4.16
C HIS A 34 7.40 0.85 -4.50
N VAL A 35 6.16 0.77 -4.99
CA VAL A 35 5.35 1.95 -5.28
C VAL A 35 5.08 2.76 -4.02
N LEU A 36 4.76 2.09 -2.90
CA LEU A 36 4.55 2.74 -1.60
C LEU A 36 5.80 3.43 -1.07
N ALA A 37 6.97 2.78 -1.14
CA ALA A 37 8.22 3.37 -0.69
C ALA A 37 8.50 4.69 -1.44
N ASN A 38 8.31 4.70 -2.76
CA ASN A 38 8.47 5.90 -3.57
C ASN A 38 7.44 6.99 -3.22
N ALA A 39 6.16 6.64 -3.09
CA ALA A 39 5.09 7.59 -2.78
C ALA A 39 5.23 8.21 -1.37
N LEU A 40 5.73 7.42 -0.41
CA LEU A 40 5.91 7.83 0.99
C LEU A 40 7.28 8.46 1.26
N GLY A 41 8.17 8.51 0.27
CA GLY A 41 9.52 9.08 0.39
C GLY A 41 10.48 8.22 1.23
N VAL A 42 10.25 6.91 1.31
CA VAL A 42 11.15 5.95 1.95
C VAL A 42 12.31 5.65 1.01
N SER A 43 13.53 5.93 1.46
CA SER A 43 14.74 5.71 0.66
C SER A 43 14.93 4.22 0.34
N PRO A 44 15.36 3.84 -0.88
CA PRO A 44 15.71 2.47 -1.22
C PRO A 44 16.80 1.87 -0.32
N GLY A 45 17.68 2.70 0.23
CA GLY A 45 18.70 2.26 1.19
C GLY A 45 18.14 1.92 2.58
N SER A 46 16.91 2.34 2.87
CA SER A 46 16.22 2.11 4.15
C SER A 46 15.30 0.90 4.12
N THR A 47 15.01 0.29 2.97
CA THR A 47 14.10 -0.87 2.88
C THR A 47 14.68 -2.11 3.55
N ALA A 48 15.99 -2.34 3.42
CA ALA A 48 16.68 -3.42 4.12
C ALA A 48 16.61 -3.27 5.66
N GLU A 49 16.69 -2.02 6.14
CA GLU A 49 16.53 -1.69 7.54
C GLU A 49 15.07 -1.84 8.00
N CYS A 50 14.10 -1.45 7.17
CA CYS A 50 12.68 -1.69 7.43
C CYS A 50 12.37 -3.18 7.58
N LEU A 51 12.96 -4.03 6.74
CA LEU A 51 12.85 -5.49 6.86
C LEU A 51 13.47 -6.00 8.17
N ALA A 52 14.64 -5.48 8.55
CA ALA A 52 15.26 -5.84 9.83
C ALA A 52 14.41 -5.42 11.03
N ILE A 53 13.75 -4.27 10.96
CA ILE A 53 12.81 -3.79 11.99
C ILE A 53 11.59 -4.71 12.10
N VAL A 54 10.93 -5.04 10.99
CA VAL A 54 9.74 -5.91 10.99
C VAL A 54 10.07 -7.32 11.48
N ARG A 55 11.27 -7.84 11.17
CA ARG A 55 11.77 -9.13 11.69
C ARG A 55 12.16 -9.09 13.17
N GLY A 56 12.21 -7.90 13.79
CA GLY A 56 12.66 -7.72 15.16
C GLY A 56 14.18 -7.79 15.35
N ASP A 57 14.95 -7.77 14.27
CA ASP A 57 16.42 -7.71 14.30
C ASP A 57 16.93 -6.32 14.67
N GLU A 58 16.15 -5.28 14.35
CA GLU A 58 16.43 -3.89 14.71
C GLU A 58 15.28 -3.27 15.53
N LYS A 59 15.64 -2.27 16.35
CA LYS A 59 14.66 -1.56 17.17
C LYS A 59 13.73 -0.73 16.29
N ASN A 60 12.42 -0.85 16.51
CA ASN A 60 11.45 -0.04 15.80
C ASN A 60 11.56 1.43 16.27
N PRO A 61 11.78 2.39 15.36
CA PRO A 61 11.95 3.81 15.70
C PRO A 61 10.69 4.45 16.33
N PHE A 62 9.55 3.75 16.30
CA PHE A 62 8.28 4.21 16.86
C PHE A 62 7.93 3.59 18.22
N ASP A 63 8.68 2.61 18.74
CA ASP A 63 8.35 1.91 20.00
C ASP A 63 8.26 2.85 21.21
N ASP A 64 9.08 3.90 21.24
CA ASP A 64 9.13 4.88 22.33
C ASP A 64 8.35 6.18 22.03
N LEU A 65 7.61 6.23 20.91
CA LEU A 65 6.88 7.42 20.49
C LEU A 65 5.39 7.31 20.83
N GLU A 66 4.85 8.32 21.50
CA GLU A 66 3.40 8.45 21.74
C GLU A 66 2.66 9.05 20.53
N GLU A 67 3.39 9.53 19.52
CA GLU A 67 2.81 10.15 18.34
C GLU A 67 2.04 9.13 17.48
N ASN A 68 0.77 9.43 17.26
CA ASN A 68 -0.05 8.68 16.32
C ASN A 68 0.09 9.28 14.91
N TYR A 69 0.73 8.53 14.02
CA TYR A 69 0.95 8.90 12.62
C TYR A 69 -0.21 8.50 11.68
N SER A 70 -1.24 7.85 12.21
CA SER A 70 -2.47 7.55 11.46
C SER A 70 -3.35 8.78 11.26
N GLY A 71 -4.38 8.63 10.43
CA GLY A 71 -5.32 9.68 10.09
C GLY A 71 -5.01 10.36 8.75
N HIS A 72 -6.00 11.12 8.29
CA HIS A 72 -6.07 11.61 6.92
C HIS A 72 -5.22 12.86 6.67
N HIS A 73 -4.37 12.81 5.64
CA HIS A 73 -3.45 13.87 5.24
C HIS A 73 -3.48 14.10 3.72
N LEU A 74 -3.02 15.29 3.31
CA LEU A 74 -2.86 15.60 1.89
C LEU A 74 -1.87 14.62 1.24
N GLY A 75 -2.27 14.07 0.10
CA GLY A 75 -1.48 13.09 -0.66
C GLY A 75 -1.82 11.63 -0.36
N ASP A 76 -2.52 11.34 0.75
CA ASP A 76 -2.88 9.96 1.13
C ASP A 76 -3.73 9.25 0.07
N VAL A 77 -4.71 9.95 -0.48
CA VAL A 77 -5.57 9.43 -1.56
C VAL A 77 -4.74 9.04 -2.78
N THR A 78 -3.73 9.85 -3.13
CA THR A 78 -2.84 9.60 -4.27
C THR A 78 -1.87 8.46 -3.99
N THR A 79 -1.35 8.35 -2.76
CA THR A 79 -0.52 7.23 -2.33
C THR A 79 -1.29 5.92 -2.41
N TYR A 80 -2.51 5.89 -1.86
CA TYR A 80 -3.38 4.72 -1.94
C TYR A 80 -3.76 4.37 -3.38
N GLN A 81 -4.13 5.35 -4.20
CA GLN A 81 -4.41 5.14 -5.62
C GLN A 81 -3.22 4.50 -6.34
N SER A 82 -2.01 4.96 -6.07
CA SER A 82 -0.80 4.43 -6.72
C SER A 82 -0.56 2.96 -6.32
N ALA A 83 -0.74 2.63 -5.05
CA ALA A 83 -0.63 1.26 -4.55
C ALA A 83 -1.72 0.34 -5.12
N LEU A 84 -2.96 0.83 -5.20
CA LEU A 84 -4.07 0.08 -5.80
C LEU A 84 -3.84 -0.15 -7.30
N ILE A 85 -3.29 0.82 -8.03
CA ILE A 85 -2.92 0.63 -9.44
C ILE A 85 -1.85 -0.45 -9.59
N ALA A 86 -0.84 -0.48 -8.69
CA ALA A 86 0.19 -1.50 -8.70
C ALA A 86 -0.41 -2.90 -8.56
N ALA A 87 -1.26 -3.12 -7.55
CA ALA A 87 -1.97 -4.39 -7.36
C ALA A 87 -2.86 -4.77 -8.56
N LEU A 88 -3.48 -3.78 -9.22
CA LEU A 88 -4.35 -4.03 -10.38
C LEU A 88 -3.57 -4.32 -11.68
N ASP A 89 -2.28 -4.00 -11.73
CA ASP A 89 -1.43 -4.33 -12.89
C ASP A 89 -1.10 -5.83 -12.93
N ASP A 90 -1.29 -6.53 -11.82
CA ASP A 90 -1.13 -7.98 -11.70
C ASP A 90 -2.39 -8.73 -12.15
N GLU A 91 -2.24 -9.97 -12.61
CA GLU A 91 -3.36 -10.77 -13.14
C GLU A 91 -4.34 -11.23 -12.06
N VAL A 92 -3.83 -11.44 -10.85
CA VAL A 92 -4.56 -11.92 -9.67
C VAL A 92 -4.08 -11.09 -8.49
N ILE A 93 -5.02 -10.55 -7.72
CA ILE A 93 -4.74 -9.94 -6.41
C ILE A 93 -4.90 -11.03 -5.35
N THR A 94 -3.86 -11.23 -4.56
CA THR A 94 -3.78 -12.20 -3.46
C THR A 94 -4.38 -11.67 -2.15
N GLU A 95 -4.50 -12.52 -1.14
CA GLU A 95 -5.01 -12.16 0.18
C GLU A 95 -4.05 -11.22 0.94
N ASP A 96 -2.74 -11.37 0.74
CA ASP A 96 -1.72 -10.55 1.39
C ASP A 96 -1.69 -9.14 0.81
N GLU A 97 -1.73 -9.01 -0.52
CA GLU A 97 -1.88 -7.71 -1.19
C GLU A 97 -3.18 -6.99 -0.80
N TRP A 98 -4.26 -7.75 -0.64
CA TRP A 98 -5.51 -7.23 -0.12
C TRP A 98 -5.33 -6.68 1.30
N SER A 99 -4.73 -7.47 2.19
CA SER A 99 -4.48 -7.11 3.58
C SER A 99 -3.58 -5.87 3.69
N MET A 100 -2.57 -5.76 2.83
CA MET A 100 -1.70 -4.58 2.72
C MET A 100 -2.48 -3.32 2.36
N LEU A 101 -3.34 -3.40 1.34
CA LEU A 101 -4.18 -2.27 0.90
C LEU A 101 -5.24 -1.91 1.96
N GLU A 102 -5.83 -2.89 2.64
CA GLU A 102 -6.78 -2.66 3.71
C GLU A 102 -6.11 -1.98 4.92
N VAL A 103 -4.94 -2.45 5.35
CA VAL A 103 -4.20 -1.79 6.43
C VAL A 103 -3.86 -0.36 6.04
N LEU A 104 -3.38 -0.13 4.82
CA LEU A 104 -3.08 1.22 4.35
C LEU A 104 -4.31 2.13 4.35
N ARG A 105 -5.45 1.66 3.81
CA ARG A 105 -6.69 2.45 3.75
C ARG A 105 -7.18 2.83 5.14
N ASN A 106 -7.05 1.91 6.11
CA ASN A 106 -7.47 2.11 7.48
C ASN A 106 -6.54 3.10 8.19
N LEU A 107 -5.22 3.00 7.98
CA LEU A 107 -4.23 3.90 8.57
C LEU A 107 -4.38 5.35 8.09
N ILE A 108 -4.65 5.56 6.81
CA ILE A 108 -4.86 6.91 6.24
C ILE A 108 -6.28 7.44 6.47
N GLY A 109 -7.17 6.64 7.05
CA GLY A 109 -8.58 7.00 7.25
C GLY A 109 -9.28 7.34 5.93
N LEU A 110 -9.07 6.53 4.90
CA LEU A 110 -9.68 6.74 3.58
C LEU A 110 -11.21 6.66 3.71
N GLN A 111 -11.91 7.62 3.14
CA GLN A 111 -13.38 7.66 3.17
C GLN A 111 -14.00 6.95 1.96
N PRO A 112 -15.26 6.48 2.06
CA PRO A 112 -15.93 5.76 0.97
C PRO A 112 -16.08 6.56 -0.33
N ASP A 113 -16.37 7.85 -0.21
CA ASP A 113 -16.45 8.76 -1.35
C ASP A 113 -15.08 8.94 -2.02
N GLN A 114 -14.01 9.04 -1.24
CA GLN A 114 -12.64 9.11 -1.75
C GLN A 114 -12.25 7.82 -2.48
N HIS A 115 -12.61 6.66 -1.93
CA HIS A 115 -12.38 5.39 -2.60
C HIS A 115 -13.16 5.30 -3.92
N GLY A 116 -14.44 5.69 -3.94
CA GLY A 116 -15.23 5.76 -5.17
C GLY A 116 -14.63 6.71 -6.22
N MET A 117 -14.07 7.85 -5.80
CA MET A 117 -13.35 8.75 -6.71
C MET A 117 -12.09 8.11 -7.31
N ILE A 118 -11.36 7.33 -6.52
CA ILE A 118 -10.19 6.57 -7.00
C ILE A 118 -10.61 5.53 -8.03
N GLU A 119 -11.68 4.77 -7.76
CA GLU A 119 -12.23 3.81 -8.71
C GLU A 119 -12.57 4.48 -10.04
N GLU A 120 -13.28 5.60 -10.00
CA GLU A 120 -13.64 6.36 -11.21
C GLU A 120 -12.42 6.91 -11.94
N ALA A 121 -11.41 7.38 -11.21
CA ALA A 121 -10.15 7.81 -11.80
C ALA A 121 -9.43 6.65 -12.50
N ILE A 122 -9.37 5.47 -11.88
CA ILE A 122 -8.79 4.26 -12.47
C ILE A 122 -9.56 3.84 -13.74
N ARG A 123 -10.91 3.92 -13.71
CA ARG A 123 -11.76 3.67 -14.88
C ARG A 123 -11.48 4.66 -16.02
N GLN A 124 -11.20 5.92 -15.72
CA GLN A 124 -10.89 6.97 -16.71
C GLN A 124 -9.45 6.91 -17.24
N MET A 125 -8.50 6.44 -16.42
CA MET A 125 -7.09 6.23 -16.80
C MET A 125 -6.87 4.95 -17.60
N ALA A 126 -7.90 4.11 -17.75
CA ALA A 126 -7.82 2.92 -18.57
C ALA A 126 -7.72 3.32 -20.06
N ASP A 127 -6.49 3.53 -20.53
CA ASP A 127 -6.20 3.34 -21.95
C ASP A 127 -6.60 1.90 -22.27
N VAL A 128 -7.59 1.78 -23.15
CA VAL A 128 -8.07 0.51 -23.69
C VAL A 128 -6.84 -0.19 -24.28
N ASP A 129 -6.37 -1.26 -23.64
CA ASP A 129 -5.34 -2.08 -24.28
C ASP A 129 -5.86 -2.61 -25.63
N THR A 130 -5.02 -3.16 -26.48
CA THR A 130 -5.41 -3.61 -27.83
C THR A 130 -6.55 -4.67 -27.84
N ASN A 131 -6.94 -5.20 -26.67
CA ASN A 131 -8.08 -6.10 -26.45
C ASN A 131 -9.17 -5.52 -25.50
N GLY A 132 -8.98 -4.32 -24.95
CA GLY A 132 -9.94 -3.51 -24.21
C GLY A 132 -10.44 -4.06 -22.87
N THR A 133 -9.70 -4.96 -22.20
CA THR A 133 -10.27 -5.71 -21.08
C THR A 133 -9.24 -6.26 -20.08
N ARG A 134 -8.58 -5.40 -19.26
CA ARG A 134 -7.74 -5.91 -18.15
C ARG A 134 -7.92 -5.17 -16.82
N ARG A 135 -7.64 -3.86 -16.76
CA ARG A 135 -7.65 -3.11 -15.49
C ARG A 135 -9.05 -2.93 -14.88
N ILE A 136 -10.08 -2.71 -15.70
CA ILE A 136 -11.47 -2.56 -15.23
C ILE A 136 -12.05 -3.88 -14.71
N GLU A 137 -11.77 -5.00 -15.36
CA GLU A 137 -12.23 -6.31 -14.88
C GLU A 137 -11.60 -6.69 -13.54
N ARG A 138 -10.30 -6.41 -13.39
CA ARG A 138 -9.58 -6.61 -12.13
C ARG A 138 -10.12 -5.70 -11.03
N LEU A 139 -10.43 -4.44 -11.34
CA LEU A 139 -11.08 -3.54 -10.40
C LEU A 139 -12.46 -4.05 -9.95
N ASN A 140 -13.27 -4.57 -10.88
CA ASN A 140 -14.56 -5.14 -10.53
C ASN A 140 -14.43 -6.41 -9.66
N ARG A 141 -13.41 -7.26 -9.92
CA ARG A 141 -13.09 -8.40 -9.04
C ARG A 141 -12.64 -7.91 -7.66
N PHE A 142 -11.76 -6.92 -7.61
CA PHE A 142 -11.29 -6.30 -6.37
C PHE A 142 -12.47 -5.82 -5.52
N ASN A 143 -13.40 -5.05 -6.09
CA ASN A 143 -14.59 -4.57 -5.38
C ASN A 143 -15.52 -5.69 -4.88
N THR A 144 -15.48 -6.86 -5.51
CA THR A 144 -16.27 -8.04 -5.09
C THR A 144 -15.66 -8.70 -3.86
N VAL A 145 -14.32 -8.76 -3.81
CA VAL A 145 -13.56 -9.39 -2.72
C VAL A 145 -13.38 -8.42 -1.55
N CYS A 146 -13.22 -7.12 -1.84
CA CYS A 146 -12.97 -6.04 -0.88
C CYS A 146 -14.02 -4.93 -1.02
N PRO A 147 -15.25 -5.13 -0.52
CA PRO A 147 -16.22 -4.05 -0.50
C PRO A 147 -15.79 -2.97 0.50
N PHE A 148 -16.04 -1.70 0.17
CA PHE A 148 -15.80 -0.56 1.06
C PHE A 148 -16.88 -0.39 2.15
N ASN A 149 -17.55 -1.48 2.56
CA ASN A 149 -18.72 -1.42 3.45
C ASN A 149 -18.41 -0.89 4.86
#